data_AF-A0A640XQQ2-F1
#
_entry.id   AF-A0A640XQQ2-F1
#
_cell.length_a   1.000
_cell.length_b   1.000
_cell.length_c   1.000
_cell.angle_alpha   90.00
_cell.angle_beta   90.00
_cell.angle_gamma   90.00
#
_symmetry.space_group_name_H-M   'P 1'
#
loop_
_entity.id
_entity.type
_entity.pdbx_description
1 polymer ?
#
loop_
_entity_poly.entity_id
_entity_poly.type
_entity_poly.pdbx_seq_one_letter_code
_entity_poly.pdbx_strand_id
1 'polypeptide(L)'
;MSAMVISSLDRFISMARKLEAYGVTNIHLCYAKSTDDLDISVIALVPFVDYVILGQDAHYLPYLNQIVKEAQLRHIPVLPEERIVAVKN
;
A
#
# COMPACT_ATOMS: atom_id res chain seq x y z
N MET A 1 2.73 -5.40 -12.83
CA MET A 1 2.07 -5.60 -11.53
C MET A 1 1.59 -4.28 -10.96
N SER A 2 0.65 -4.33 -10.02
CA SER A 2 0.11 -3.19 -9.30
C SER A 2 0.35 -3.27 -7.79
N ALA A 3 0.49 -2.13 -7.13
CA ALA A 3 0.63 -2.06 -5.68
C ALA A 3 -0.13 -0.85 -5.11
N MET A 4 -0.72 -1.05 -3.94
CA MET A 4 -1.15 0.04 -3.07
C MET A 4 -0.04 0.32 -2.06
N VAL A 5 0.39 1.57 -1.93
CA VAL A 5 1.41 2.00 -0.98
C VAL A 5 0.78 2.92 0.05
N ILE A 6 0.90 2.57 1.32
CA ILE A 6 0.34 3.30 2.44
C ILE A 6 1.48 4.02 3.18
N SER A 7 1.62 5.33 3.00
CA SER A 7 2.72 6.10 3.61
C SER A 7 2.57 7.62 3.45
N SER A 8 3.49 8.40 4.02
CA SER A 8 3.73 9.78 3.58
C SER A 8 4.35 9.85 2.17
N LEU A 9 4.27 11.04 1.57
CA LEU A 9 4.74 11.31 0.21
C LEU A 9 6.27 11.13 0.09
N ASP A 10 7.02 11.57 1.11
CA ASP A 10 8.48 11.48 1.11
C ASP A 10 8.96 10.02 1.06
N ARG A 11 8.30 9.14 1.84
CA ARG A 11 8.59 7.70 1.83
C ARG A 11 8.10 7.03 0.56
N PHE A 12 6.93 7.41 0.07
CA PHE A 12 6.37 6.91 -1.18
C PHE A 12 7.34 7.04 -2.33
N ILE A 13 7.98 8.19 -2.53
CA ILE A 13 8.90 8.42 -3.65
C ILE A 13 10.04 7.38 -3.66
N SER A 14 10.58 7.07 -2.48
CA SER A 14 11.63 6.06 -2.33
C SER A 14 11.12 4.64 -2.62
N MET A 15 9.94 4.29 -2.12
CA MET A 15 9.33 2.98 -2.33
C MET A 15 8.87 2.77 -3.78
N ALA A 16 8.29 3.78 -4.42
CA ALA A 16 7.81 3.71 -5.80
C ALA A 16 8.96 3.35 -6.75
N ARG A 17 10.11 3.99 -6.60
CA ARG A 17 11.32 3.66 -7.39
C ARG A 17 11.77 2.20 -7.21
N LYS A 18 11.69 1.67 -5.98
CA LYS A 18 12.04 0.26 -5.73
C LYS A 18 11.02 -0.66 -6.39
N LEU A 19 9.73 -0.38 -6.23
CA LEU A 19 8.63 -1.14 -6.81
C LEU A 19 8.71 -1.19 -8.34
N GLU A 20 8.99 -0.05 -8.98
CA GLU A 20 9.23 0.05 -10.42
C GLU A 20 10.42 -0.82 -10.87
N ALA A 21 11.53 -0.81 -10.12
CA ALA A 21 12.68 -1.66 -10.40
C ALA A 21 12.36 -3.16 -10.31
N TYR A 22 11.30 -3.53 -9.58
CA TYR A 22 10.77 -4.89 -9.47
C TYR A 22 9.54 -5.15 -10.36
N GLY A 23 9.28 -4.31 -11.37
CA GLY A 23 8.23 -4.54 -12.37
C GLY A 23 6.80 -4.18 -11.94
N VAL A 24 6.66 -3.47 -10.81
CA VAL A 24 5.38 -2.88 -10.40
C VAL A 24 5.27 -1.51 -11.05
N THR A 25 4.35 -1.38 -12.01
CA THR A 25 4.20 -0.17 -12.83
C THR A 25 2.94 0.62 -12.54
N ASN A 26 1.97 0.00 -11.86
CA ASN A 26 0.72 0.66 -11.44
C ASN A 26 0.70 0.82 -9.92
N ILE A 27 1.12 1.99 -9.43
CA ILE A 27 1.33 2.23 -8.00
C ILE A 27 0.34 3.28 -7.50
N HIS A 28 -0.51 2.89 -6.55
CA HIS A 28 -1.51 3.75 -5.94
C HIS A 28 -1.04 4.21 -4.56
N LEU A 29 -0.95 5.52 -4.33
CA LEU A 29 -0.59 6.08 -3.03
C LEU A 29 -1.83 6.31 -2.16
N CYS A 30 -1.83 5.74 -0.95
CA CYS A 30 -2.72 6.08 0.15
C CYS A 30 -1.95 6.94 1.16
N TYR A 31 -2.33 8.21 1.26
CA TYR A 31 -1.57 9.21 2.01
C TYR A 31 -1.90 9.18 3.52
N ALA A 32 -0.89 8.95 4.34
CA ALA A 32 -1.06 8.72 5.78
C ALA A 32 -1.42 9.95 6.64
N LYS A 33 -1.84 11.08 6.05
CA LYS A 33 -1.80 12.38 6.73
C LYS A 33 -3.10 13.14 6.90
N SER A 34 -4.21 12.77 6.26
CA SER A 34 -5.41 13.62 6.35
C SER A 34 -6.62 12.98 5.67
N THR A 35 -7.46 12.29 6.43
CA THR A 35 -8.93 12.44 6.39
C THR A 35 -9.48 11.90 7.70
N ASP A 36 -10.25 12.72 8.42
CA ASP A 36 -10.99 12.29 9.63
C ASP A 36 -12.09 11.28 9.26
N ASP A 37 -12.48 11.22 7.99
CA ASP A 37 -13.41 10.25 7.44
C ASP A 37 -12.71 9.11 6.69
N LEU A 38 -13.27 7.93 6.89
CA LEU A 38 -12.94 6.72 6.14
C LEU A 38 -13.27 6.94 4.66
N ASP A 39 -12.25 7.07 3.83
CA ASP A 39 -12.45 7.00 2.38
C ASP A 39 -12.63 5.53 1.96
N ILE A 40 -13.89 5.10 1.90
CA ILE A 40 -14.29 3.76 1.47
C ILE A 40 -13.69 3.41 0.09
N SER A 41 -13.42 4.41 -0.76
CA SER A 41 -12.82 4.17 -2.08
C SER A 41 -11.42 3.55 -1.99
N VAL A 42 -10.68 3.85 -0.91
CA VAL A 42 -9.35 3.26 -0.67
C VAL A 42 -9.47 1.77 -0.38
N ILE A 43 -10.42 1.36 0.46
CA ILE A 43 -10.66 -0.06 0.74
C ILE A 43 -11.15 -0.77 -0.53
N ALA A 44 -12.03 -0.12 -1.30
CA ALA A 44 -12.57 -0.68 -2.53
C ALA A 44 -11.49 -0.93 -3.61
N LEU A 45 -10.34 -0.25 -3.52
CA LEU A 45 -9.22 -0.45 -4.43
C LEU A 45 -8.39 -1.71 -4.09
N VAL A 46 -8.41 -2.17 -2.83
CA VAL A 46 -7.59 -3.30 -2.36
C VAL A 46 -7.72 -4.53 -3.25
N PRO A 47 -8.92 -5.00 -3.65
CA PRO A 47 -9.07 -6.19 -4.49
C PRO A 47 -8.44 -6.12 -5.89
N PHE A 48 -8.01 -4.93 -6.32
CA PHE A 48 -7.49 -4.69 -7.67
C PHE A 48 -5.97 -4.50 -7.73
N VAL A 49 -5.27 -4.67 -6.59
CA VAL A 49 -3.81 -4.59 -6.52
C VAL A 49 -3.17 -5.95 -6.26
N ASP A 50 -1.96 -6.15 -6.79
CA ASP A 50 -1.20 -7.38 -6.53
C ASP A 50 -0.56 -7.36 -5.13
N TYR A 51 -0.25 -6.17 -4.59
CA TYR A 51 0.40 -6.01 -3.29
C TYR A 51 -0.14 -4.79 -2.52
N VAL A 52 -0.13 -4.90 -1.19
CA VAL A 52 -0.25 -3.75 -0.27
C VAL A 52 1.09 -3.55 0.42
N ILE A 53 1.68 -2.37 0.28
CA ILE A 53 2.96 -1.99 0.88
C ILE A 53 2.73 -1.00 2.00
N LEU A 54 3.22 -1.32 3.19
CA LEU A 54 3.13 -0.46 4.37
C LEU A 54 4.44 0.29 4.58
N GLY A 55 4.40 1.61 4.47
CA GLY A 55 5.49 2.46 4.96
C GLY A 55 5.58 2.39 6.48
N GLN A 56 6.75 2.71 7.04
CA GLN A 56 6.92 2.72 8.51
C GLN A 56 5.99 3.71 9.23
N ASP A 57 5.49 4.72 8.53
CA ASP A 57 4.56 5.71 9.03
C ASP A 57 3.07 5.34 8.83
N ALA A 58 2.77 4.20 8.20
CA ALA A 58 1.41 3.76 7.89
C ALA A 58 0.51 3.62 9.14
N HIS A 59 1.10 3.36 10.31
CA HIS A 59 0.37 3.22 11.58
C HIS A 59 -0.46 4.44 12.02
N TYR A 60 -0.23 5.63 11.42
CA TYR A 60 -1.00 6.83 11.71
C TYR A 60 -2.37 6.86 11.03
N LEU A 61 -2.67 5.89 10.16
CA LEU A 61 -3.94 5.82 9.43
C LEU A 61 -5.04 5.11 10.24
N PRO A 62 -6.15 5.79 10.54
CA PRO A 62 -7.26 5.21 11.31
C PRO A 62 -7.83 3.93 10.68
N TYR A 63 -7.78 3.83 9.35
CA TYR A 63 -8.38 2.75 8.57
C TYR A 63 -7.39 1.69 8.09
N LEU A 64 -6.13 1.74 8.53
CA LEU A 64 -5.11 0.74 8.19
C LEU A 64 -5.60 -0.68 8.49
N ASN A 65 -6.24 -0.89 9.64
CA ASN A 65 -6.77 -2.20 10.04
C ASN A 65 -7.82 -2.74 9.07
N GLN A 66 -8.65 -1.86 8.48
CA GLN A 66 -9.67 -2.27 7.52
C GLN A 66 -9.04 -2.64 6.17
N ILE A 67 -8.05 -1.89 5.71
CA ILE A 67 -7.27 -2.22 4.51
C ILE A 67 -6.56 -3.56 4.67
N VAL A 68 -5.89 -3.78 5.80
CA VAL A 68 -5.21 -5.05 6.09
C VAL A 68 -6.20 -6.21 6.15
N LYS A 69 -7.37 -6.01 6.76
CA LYS A 69 -8.42 -7.02 6.83
C LYS A 69 -8.97 -7.37 5.45
N GLU A 70 -9.23 -6.38 4.59
CA GLU A 70 -9.69 -6.64 3.22
C GLU A 70 -8.60 -7.35 2.40
N ALA A 71 -7.33 -6.94 2.52
CA ALA A 71 -6.23 -7.60 1.84
C ALA A 71 -6.11 -9.08 2.27
N GLN A 72 -6.22 -9.36 3.57
CA GLN A 72 -6.23 -10.72 4.10
C GLN A 72 -7.42 -11.54 3.56
N LEU A 73 -8.63 -10.97 3.53
CA LEU A 73 -9.83 -11.61 3.00
C LEU A 73 -9.67 -12.01 1.53
N ARG A 74 -8.95 -11.19 0.76
CA ARG A 74 -8.70 -11.38 -0.68
C ARG A 74 -7.42 -12.14 -0.99
N HIS A 75 -6.68 -12.59 0.02
CA HIS A 75 -5.36 -13.21 -0.11
C HIS A 75 -4.31 -12.33 -0.81
N ILE A 76 -4.43 -11.01 -0.65
CA ILE A 76 -3.47 -10.04 -1.20
C ILE A 76 -2.32 -9.87 -0.20
N PRO A 77 -1.06 -10.06 -0.63
CA PRO A 77 0.11 -9.90 0.23
C PRO A 77 0.23 -8.48 0.77
N VAL A 78 0.35 -8.38 2.10
CA VAL A 78 0.70 -7.14 2.80
C VAL A 78 2.17 -7.22 3.21
N LEU A 79 2.98 -6.29 2.71
CA LEU A 79 4.42 -6.25 2.93
C LEU A 79 4.82 -4.94 3.61
N PRO A 80 5.72 -4.97 4.61
CA PRO A 80 6.34 -3.75 5.08
C PRO A 80 7.37 -3.25 4.05
N GLU A 81 7.67 -1.96 4.06
CA GLU A 81 8.56 -1.32 3.07
C GLU A 81 9.96 -1.96 2.95
N GLU A 82 10.48 -2.55 4.04
CA GLU A 82 11.78 -3.22 4.05
C GLU A 82 11.76 -4.52 3.24
N ARG A 83 10.56 -5.06 2.98
CA ARG A 83 10.34 -6.31 2.25
C ARG A 83 9.84 -6.09 0.82
N ILE A 84 9.94 -4.89 0.27
CA ILE A 84 9.66 -4.63 -1.16
C ILE A 84 10.47 -5.57 -2.07
N VAL A 85 11.68 -5.96 -1.66
CA VAL A 85 12.53 -6.92 -2.40
C VAL A 85 11.90 -8.33 -2.55
N ALA A 86 10.88 -8.65 -1.76
CA ALA A 86 10.15 -9.92 -1.85
C ALA A 86 9.07 -9.90 -2.94
N VAL A 87 8.80 -8.75 -3.58
CA VAL A 87 7.94 -8.65 -4.76
C VAL A 87 8.63 -9.39 -5.90
N LYS A 88 7.92 -10.37 -6.47
CA LYS A 88 8.42 -11.19 -7.58
C LYS A 88 7.65 -10.85 -8.85
N ASN A 89 8.39 -10.72 -9.96
CA ASN A 89 7.84 -10.75 -11.32
C ASN A 89 7.35 -12.16 -11.68
#